data_AF-A0A7K7A0T6-F1
#
_entry.id   AF-A0A7K7A0T6-F1
#
_cell.length_a   1.000
_cell.length_b   1.000
_cell.length_c   1.000
_cell.angle_alpha   90.00
_cell.angle_beta   90.00
_cell.angle_gamma   90.00
#
_symmetry.space_group_name_H-M   'P 1'
#
loop_
_entity.id
_entity.type
_entity.pdbx_description
1 polymer ?
#
loop_
_entity_poly.entity_id
_entity_poly.type
_entity_poly.pdbx_seq_one_letter_code
_entity_poly.pdbx_strand_id
1 'polypeptide(L)' 'MKLSICLLLLSLAVCASADNPFYRAGKFVWDAVGGAGDMLRAYRDMREANYVGADKYFHARGNYDAAQRGPGGAWAAKVI' A
#
# COMPACT_ATOMS: atom_id res chain seq x y z
N MET A 1 10.97 43.03 1.90
CA MET A 1 11.88 41.91 2.28
C MET A 1 11.15 40.84 3.09
N LYS A 2 10.57 41.13 4.27
CA LYS A 2 9.90 40.11 5.10
C LYS A 2 8.69 39.42 4.43
N LEU A 3 7.80 40.18 3.78
CA LEU A 3 6.62 39.65 3.09
C LEU A 3 6.98 38.75 1.89
N SER A 4 7.95 39.18 1.08
CA SER A 4 8.41 38.41 -0.09
C SER A 4 9.01 37.06 0.31
N ILE A 5 9.74 37.01 1.44
CA ILE A 5 10.26 35.76 2.01
C ILE A 5 9.12 34.86 2.47
N CYS A 6 8.10 35.40 3.15
CA CYS A 6 6.92 34.64 3.56
C CYS A 6 6.18 34.05 2.35
N LEU A 7 5.98 34.82 1.27
CA LEU A 7 5.34 34.33 0.05
C LEU A 7 6.16 33.24 -0.64
N LEU A 8 7.49 33.37 -0.67
CA LEU A 8 8.40 32.35 -1.22
C LEU A 8 8.31 31.03 -0.42
N LEU A 9 8.35 31.10 0.91
CA LEU A 9 8.24 29.93 1.78
C LEU A 9 6.87 29.25 1.66
N LEU A 10 5.80 30.03 1.58
CA LEU A 10 4.44 29.49 1.36
C LEU A 10 4.32 28.81 0.00
N SER A 11 4.89 29.40 -1.06
CA SER A 11 4.86 28.80 -2.39
C SER A 11 5.63 27.47 -2.47
N LEU A 12 6.80 27.39 -1.83
CA LEU A 12 7.58 26.16 -1.71
C LEU A 12 6.83 25.08 -0.91
N ALA A 13 6.19 25.47 0.20
CA ALA A 13 5.39 24.54 1.00
C ALA A 13 4.18 24.01 0.22
N VAL A 14 3.49 24.85 -0.55
CA VAL A 14 2.37 24.44 -1.41
C VAL A 14 2.84 23.49 -2.51
N CYS A 15 3.96 23.80 -3.19
CA CYS A 15 4.54 22.92 -4.21
C CYS A 15 4.99 21.57 -3.62
N ALA A 16 5.57 21.56 -2.42
CA ALA A 16 5.99 20.34 -1.74
C ALA A 16 4.79 19.50 -1.22
N SER A 17 3.67 20.16 -0.93
CA SER A 17 2.43 19.50 -0.47
C SER A 17 1.50 19.14 -1.64
N ALA A 18 1.88 19.46 -2.88
CA ALA A 18 1.05 19.23 -4.04
C ALA A 18 0.90 17.72 -4.30
N ASP A 19 -0.35 17.26 -4.27
CA ASP A 19 -0.71 15.91 -4.66
C ASP A 19 -0.38 15.68 -6.14
N ASN A 20 0.70 14.93 -6.40
CA ASN A 20 1.14 14.60 -7.74
C ASN A 20 0.49 13.29 -8.22
N PRO A 21 -0.30 13.29 -9.32
CA PRO A 21 -0.90 12.09 -9.88
C PRO A 21 0.10 10.98 -10.20
N PHE A 22 1.32 11.33 -10.64
CA PHE A 22 2.38 10.35 -10.92
C PHE A 22 2.88 9.66 -9.64
N TYR A 23 3.01 10.41 -8.55
CA TYR A 23 3.36 9.83 -7.25
C TYR A 23 2.25 8.90 -6.76
N ARG A 24 0.97 9.30 -6.86
CA ARG A 24 -0.17 8.46 -6.48
C ARG A 24 -0.24 7.17 -7.31
N ALA A 25 -0.04 7.26 -8.62
CA ALA A 25 0.01 6.10 -9.51
C ALA A 25 1.19 5.17 -9.16
N GLY A 26 2.38 5.72 -8.94
CA GLY A 26 3.56 4.96 -8.52
C GLY A 26 3.35 4.26 -7.18
N LYS A 27 2.79 4.97 -6.19
CA LYS A 27 2.45 4.38 -4.88
C LYS A 27 1.42 3.27 -5.02
N PHE A 28 0.37 3.45 -5.83
CA PHE A 28 -0.64 2.42 -6.06
C PHE A 28 -0.02 1.13 -6.61
N VAL A 29 0.84 1.24 -7.64
CA VAL A 29 1.53 0.08 -8.22
C VAL A 29 2.43 -0.59 -7.17
N TRP A 30 3.17 0.20 -6.39
CA TRP A 30 4.04 -0.32 -5.33
C TRP A 30 3.26 -1.07 -4.25
N ASP A 31 2.14 -0.49 -3.78
CA ASP A 31 1.25 -1.13 -2.82
C ASP A 31 0.68 -2.44 -3.39
N ALA A 32 0.30 -2.47 -4.68
CA ALA A 32 -0.26 -3.65 -5.33
C ALA A 32 0.77 -4.79 -5.48
N VAL A 33 2.00 -4.49 -5.91
CA VAL A 33 3.09 -5.47 -5.98
C VAL A 33 3.39 -6.03 -4.58
N GLY A 34 3.43 -5.15 -3.57
CA GLY A 34 3.60 -5.56 -2.19
C GLY A 34 2.46 -6.47 -1.70
N GLY A 35 1.21 -6.11 -2.00
CA GLY A 35 0.03 -6.88 -1.62
C GLY A 35 0.00 -8.26 -2.26
N ALA A 36 0.33 -8.37 -3.55
CA ALA A 36 0.49 -9.66 -4.22
C ALA A 36 1.57 -10.54 -3.56
N GLY A 37 2.67 -9.92 -3.11
CA GLY A 37 3.71 -10.61 -2.34
C GLY A 37 3.22 -11.13 -0.99
N ASP A 38 2.38 -10.38 -0.27
CA ASP A 38 1.79 -10.82 1.00
C ASP A 38 0.75 -11.92 0.81
N MET A 39 -0.05 -11.88 -0.26
CA MET A 39 -0.95 -12.97 -0.64
C MET A 39 -0.18 -14.27 -0.93
N LEU A 40 0.92 -14.17 -1.68
CA LEU A 40 1.80 -15.31 -1.95
C LEU A 40 2.44 -15.86 -0.67
N ARG A 41 2.85 -14.98 0.25
CA ARG A 41 3.38 -15.40 1.57
C ARG A 41 2.31 -16.14 2.36
N ALA A 42 1.10 -15.61 2.45
CA ALA A 42 0.00 -16.27 3.15
C ALA A 42 -0.32 -17.66 2.59
N TYR A 43 -0.29 -17.82 1.26
CA TYR A 43 -0.42 -19.12 0.62
C TYR A 43 0.72 -20.09 0.97
N ARG A 44 1.97 -19.62 0.96
CA ARG A 44 3.15 -20.44 1.31
C ARG A 44 3.10 -20.89 2.76
N ASP A 45 2.82 -19.98 3.68
CA ASP A 45 2.72 -20.29 5.11
C ASP A 45 1.58 -21.26 5.39
N MET A 46 0.43 -21.13 4.69
CA MET A 46 -0.66 -22.10 4.80
C MET A 46 -0.24 -23.51 4.40
N ARG A 47 0.53 -23.63 3.30
CA ARG A 47 1.04 -24.91 2.81
C ARG A 47 2.07 -25.50 3.75
N GLU A 48 2.96 -24.68 4.30
CA GLU A 48 4.00 -25.11 5.23
C GLU A 48 3.41 -25.52 6.58
N ALA A 49 2.44 -24.75 7.09
CA ALA A 49 1.77 -25.06 8.35
C ALA A 49 1.01 -26.39 8.30
N ASN A 50 0.47 -26.75 7.12
CA ASN A 50 -0.25 -28.01 6.89
C ASN A 50 -1.28 -28.34 7.99
N TYR A 51 -2.01 -27.31 8.43
CA TYR A 51 -2.89 -27.38 9.59
C TYR A 51 -4.36 -27.43 9.16
N VAL A 52 -5.07 -28.48 9.59
CA VAL A 52 -6.48 -28.68 9.23
C VAL A 52 -7.35 -27.57 9.81
N GLY A 53 -8.17 -26.94 8.96
CA GLY A 53 -9.10 -25.87 9.35
C GLY A 53 -8.49 -24.46 9.47
N ALA A 54 -7.21 -24.28 9.11
CA ALA A 54 -6.56 -22.96 9.15
C ALA A 54 -6.71 -22.14 7.86
N ASP A 55 -7.36 -22.66 6.81
CA ASP A 55 -7.47 -22.01 5.50
C ASP A 55 -8.06 -20.59 5.59
N LYS A 56 -9.12 -20.41 6.38
CA LYS A 56 -9.77 -19.10 6.57
C LYS A 56 -8.90 -18.11 7.31
N TYR A 57 -8.05 -18.57 8.23
CA TYR A 57 -7.08 -17.70 8.88
C TYR A 57 -6.07 -17.16 7.87
N PHE A 58 -5.47 -18.03 7.04
CA PHE A 58 -4.46 -17.59 6.08
C PHE A 58 -5.02 -16.69 4.98
N HIS A 59 -6.25 -16.94 4.51
CA HIS A 59 -6.94 -15.99 3.63
C HIS A 59 -7.18 -14.63 4.29
N ALA A 60 -7.72 -14.62 5.52
CA ALA A 60 -7.98 -13.38 6.22
C ALA A 60 -6.68 -12.59 6.49
N ARG A 61 -5.62 -13.29 6.90
CA ARG A 61 -4.31 -12.68 7.15
C ARG A 61 -3.67 -12.12 5.88
N GLY A 62 -3.67 -12.88 4.78
CA GLY A 62 -3.16 -12.39 3.49
C GLY A 62 -3.87 -11.12 3.03
N ASN A 63 -5.20 -11.11 3.10
CA ASN A 63 -6.01 -9.94 2.75
C ASN A 63 -5.73 -8.75 3.68
N TYR A 64 -5.60 -9.01 4.98
CA TYR A 64 -5.29 -7.99 5.97
C TYR A 64 -3.91 -7.35 5.70
N ASP A 65 -2.86 -8.16 5.57
CA ASP A 65 -1.50 -7.70 5.33
C ASP A 65 -1.40 -6.89 4.04
N ALA A 66 -2.00 -7.39 2.96
CA ALA A 66 -2.05 -6.71 1.67
C ALA A 66 -2.82 -5.38 1.76
N ALA A 67 -3.99 -5.35 2.40
CA ALA A 67 -4.78 -4.13 2.55
C ALA A 67 -4.10 -3.07 3.40
N GLN A 68 -3.28 -3.45 4.40
CA GLN A 68 -2.51 -2.50 5.21
C GLN A 68 -1.50 -1.67 4.40
N ARG A 69 -1.09 -2.13 3.21
CA ARG A 69 -0.18 -1.34 2.35
C ARG A 69 -0.82 -0.10 1.76
N GLY A 70 -2.15 -0.10 1.58
CA GLY A 70 -2.90 0.98 0.98
C GLY A 70 -3.78 0.52 -0.18
N PRO A 71 -4.31 1.47 -0.99
CA PRO A 71 -5.32 1.17 -1.99
C PRO A 71 -4.90 0.12 -3.03
N GLY A 72 -3.64 0.13 -3.45
CA GLY A 72 -3.13 -0.87 -4.41
C GLY A 72 -3.04 -2.27 -3.81
N GLY A 73 -2.63 -2.38 -2.55
CA GLY A 73 -2.56 -3.65 -1.85
C GLY A 73 -3.95 -4.23 -1.56
N ALA A 74 -4.90 -3.37 -1.16
CA ALA A 74 -6.31 -3.77 -1.03
C ALA A 74 -6.92 -4.21 -2.37
N TRP A 75 -6.55 -3.55 -3.47
CA TRP A 75 -6.94 -4.01 -4.81
C TRP A 75 -6.33 -5.38 -5.15
N ALA A 76 -5.04 -5.58 -4.86
CA ALA A 76 -4.36 -6.85 -5.10
C ALA A 76 -5.02 -8.01 -4.32
N ALA A 77 -5.36 -7.78 -3.05
CA ALA A 77 -6.10 -8.73 -2.21
C ALA A 77 -7.51 -9.07 -2.74
N LYS A 78 -8.12 -8.16 -3.50
CA LYS A 78 -9.46 -8.39 -4.08
C LYS A 78 -9.41 -9.23 -5.35
N VAL A 79 -8.34 -9.11 -6.13
CA VAL A 79 -8.22 -9.77 -7.44
C VAL A 79 -7.52 -11.13 -7.37
N ILE A 80 -6.81 -11.43 -6.27
CA ILE A 80 -6.12 -12.70 -5.99
C ILE A 80 -6.93 -13.49 -4.97
#